data_AF-A0A3C0W1N8-F1
#
_entry.id   AF-A0A3C0W1N8-F1
#
_cell.length_a   1.000
_cell.length_b   1.000
_cell.length_c   1.000
_cell.angle_alpha   90.00
_cell.angle_beta   90.00
_cell.angle_gamma   90.00
#
_symmetry.space_group_name_H-M   'P 1'
#
loop_
_entity.id
_entity.type
_entity.pdbx_description
1 polymer ?
#
loop_
_entity_poly.entity_id
_entity_poly.type
_entity_poly.pdbx_seq_one_letter_code
_entity_poly.pdbx_strand_id
1 'polypeptide(L)' 'EKDAALERRFQSVKVEPPSIEDAIEILKGLRPRYEDHHKMDLTDDAVTAAVKLSDRYITGRFLP' A
#
# COMPACT_ATOMS: atom_id res chain seq x y z
N GLU A 1 21.35 6.45 19.08
CA GLU A 1 22.77 6.15 18.87
C GLU A 1 22.87 5.03 17.85
N LYS A 2 23.64 5.18 16.76
CA LYS A 2 23.77 4.14 15.72
C LYS A 2 24.88 3.17 16.13
N ASP A 3 24.54 1.92 16.41
CA ASP A 3 25.51 0.88 16.76
C ASP A 3 26.16 0.29 15.49
N ALA A 4 27.37 0.72 15.19
CA ALA A 4 28.15 0.28 14.03
C ALA A 4 28.49 -1.23 14.05
N ALA A 5 28.40 -1.91 15.20
CA ALA A 5 28.59 -3.36 15.27
C ALA A 5 27.35 -4.12 14.77
N LEU A 6 26.15 -3.54 14.91
CA LEU A 6 24.89 -4.14 14.49
C LEU A 6 24.73 -4.10 12.96
N GLU A 7 25.06 -2.98 12.31
CA GLU A 7 25.00 -2.84 10.84
C GLU A 7 25.84 -3.88 10.09
N ARG A 8 26.92 -4.38 10.69
CA ARG A 8 27.77 -5.43 10.10
C ARG A 8 27.19 -6.84 10.23
N ARG A 9 26.13 -7.03 11.03
CA ARG A 9 25.44 -8.32 11.24
C ARG A 9 24.19 -8.48 10.39
N PHE A 10 23.68 -7.39 9.81
CA PHE A 10 22.47 -7.40 9.00
C PHE A 10 22.77 -7.03 7.55
N GLN A 11 22.14 -7.74 6.61
CA GLN A 11 22.09 -7.31 5.24
C GLN A 11 20.88 -6.39 5.03
N SER A 12 21.11 -5.18 4.54
CA SER A 12 20.03 -4.25 4.24
C SER A 12 19.26 -4.72 3.01
N VAL A 13 17.95 -4.95 3.17
CA VAL A 13 17.01 -5.17 2.06
C VAL A 13 16.14 -3.92 1.95
N LYS A 14 16.33 -3.15 0.88
CA LYS A 14 15.52 -1.96 0.61
C LYS A 14 14.17 -2.40 0.04
N VAL A 15 13.09 -1.93 0.65
CA VAL A 15 11.72 -2.12 0.15
C VAL A 15 11.21 -0.77 -0.30
N GLU A 16 10.84 -0.68 -1.57
CA GLU A 16 10.24 0.52 -2.15
C GLU A 16 8.71 0.40 -2.07
N PRO A 17 7.98 1.52 -1.96
CA PRO A 17 6.52 1.49 -2.05
C PRO A 17 6.08 0.96 -3.43
N PRO A 18 4.89 0.35 -3.53
CA PRO A 18 4.35 -0.13 -4.79
C PRO A 18 4.12 1.01 -5.79
N SER A 19 3.98 0.65 -7.06
CA SER A 19 3.40 1.54 -8.06
C SER A 19 1.89 1.75 -7.81
N ILE A 20 1.29 2.73 -8.49
CA ILE A 20 -0.17 2.93 -8.46
C ILE A 20 -0.89 1.69 -8.97
N GLU A 21 -0.37 1.08 -10.05
CA GLU A 21 -0.91 -0.11 -10.67
C GLU A 21 -0.86 -1.31 -9.71
N ASP A 22 0.27 -1.52 -9.04
CA ASP A 22 0.43 -2.60 -8.06
C ASP A 22 -0.50 -2.39 -6.86
N ALA A 23 -0.61 -1.16 -6.35
CA ALA A 23 -1.50 -0.83 -5.24
C ALA A 23 -2.98 -1.10 -5.58
N ILE A 24 -3.40 -0.87 -6.82
CA ILE A 24 -4.76 -1.21 -7.29
C ILE A 24 -4.98 -2.73 -7.22
N GLU A 25 -4.03 -3.53 -7.72
CA GLU A 25 -4.15 -4.99 -7.69
C GLU A 25 -4.11 -5.55 -6.27
N ILE A 26 -3.28 -4.99 -5.38
CA ILE A 26 -3.27 -5.32 -3.95
C ILE A 26 -4.67 -5.06 -3.34
N LEU A 27 -5.27 -3.90 -3.60
CA LEU A 27 -6.60 -3.58 -3.08
C LEU A 27 -7.69 -4.47 -3.67
N LYS A 28 -7.62 -4.85 -4.94
CA LYS A 28 -8.52 -5.85 -5.53
C LYS A 28 -8.41 -7.21 -4.83
N GLY A 29 -7.19 -7.62 -4.46
CA GLY A 29 -6.98 -8.84 -3.65
C GLY A 29 -7.59 -8.76 -2.24
N LEU A 30 -7.66 -7.56 -1.66
CA LEU A 30 -8.26 -7.32 -0.34
C LEU A 30 -9.76 -7.03 -0.38
N ARG A 31 -10.28 -6.63 -1.54
CA ARG A 31 -11.68 -6.21 -1.74
C ARG A 31 -12.71 -7.18 -1.14
N PRO A 32 -12.65 -8.51 -1.34
CA PRO A 32 -13.66 -9.42 -0.79
C PRO A 32 -13.76 -9.35 0.74
N ARG A 33 -12.65 -9.09 1.44
CA ARG A 33 -12.63 -8.95 2.90
C ARG A 33 -13.31 -7.66 3.35
N TYR A 34 -13.11 -6.56 2.63
CA TYR A 34 -13.75 -5.29 2.93
C TYR A 34 -15.24 -5.31 2.61
N GLU A 35 -15.64 -5.92 1.50
CA GLU A 35 -17.04 -6.08 1.12
C GLU A 35 -17.81 -6.90 2.17
N ASP A 36 -17.24 -8.03 2.63
CA ASP A 36 -17.86 -8.84 3.68
C ASP A 36 -17.92 -8.09 5.03
N HIS A 37 -16.86 -7.36 5.39
CA HIS A 37 -16.82 -6.61 6.64
C HIS A 37 -17.83 -5.45 6.67
N HIS A 38 -17.94 -4.71 5.56
CA HIS A 38 -18.78 -3.50 5.48
C HIS A 38 -20.16 -3.74 4.87
N LYS A 39 -20.46 -4.96 4.42
CA LYS A 39 -21.74 -5.34 3.79
C LYS A 39 -22.11 -4.43 2.62
N MET A 40 -21.13 -4.18 1.75
CA MET A 40 -21.28 -3.36 0.55
C MET A 40 -20.45 -3.93 -0.60
N ASP A 41 -20.84 -3.60 -1.83
CA ASP A 41 -20.06 -3.92 -3.03
C ASP A 41 -19.19 -2.72 -3.43
N LEU A 42 -17.93 -2.96 -3.73
CA LEU A 42 -16.98 -1.95 -4.18
C LEU A 42 -16.81 -2.04 -5.70
N THR A 43 -17.02 -0.97 -6.44
CA THR A 43 -16.77 -1.00 -7.89
C THR A 43 -15.28 -0.92 -8.21
N ASP A 44 -14.87 -1.44 -9.37
CA ASP A 44 -13.47 -1.34 -9.81
C ASP A 44 -13.02 0.12 -10.00
N ASP A 45 -13.95 0.97 -10.45
CA ASP A 45 -13.74 2.41 -10.57
C ASP A 45 -13.51 3.06 -9.21
N ALA A 46 -14.24 2.64 -8.16
CA ALA A 46 -14.06 3.17 -6.81
C ALA A 46 -12.67 2.82 -6.25
N VAL A 47 -12.21 1.58 -6.45
CA VAL A 47 -10.85 1.17 -6.03
C VAL A 47 -9.78 1.97 -6.78
N THR A 48 -9.91 2.08 -8.10
CA THR A 48 -8.97 2.84 -8.93
C THR A 48 -8.92 4.32 -8.54
N ALA A 49 -10.09 4.93 -8.30
CA ALA A 49 -10.18 6.31 -7.87
C ALA A 49 -9.57 6.51 -6.49
N ALA A 50 -9.79 5.60 -5.55
CA ALA A 50 -9.26 5.69 -4.20
C ALA A 50 -7.72 5.75 -4.20
N VAL A 51 -7.04 4.89 -4.97
CA VAL A 51 -5.57 4.89 -5.08
C VAL A 51 -5.07 6.17 -5.74
N LYS A 52 -5.65 6.58 -6.88
CA LYS A 52 -5.19 7.76 -7.61
C LYS A 52 -5.38 9.06 -6.81
N LEU A 53 -6.48 9.17 -6.07
CA LEU A 53 -6.75 10.34 -5.25
C LEU A 53 -5.88 10.36 -3.98
N SER A 54 -5.62 9.20 -3.37
CA SER A 54 -4.75 9.14 -2.19
C SER A 54 -3.31 9.50 -2.53
N ASP A 55 -2.76 8.95 -3.61
CA ASP A 55 -1.40 9.28 -4.08
C ASP A 55 -1.27 10.77 -4.41
N ARG A 56 -2.28 11.34 -5.09
CA ARG A 56 -2.25 12.76 -5.49
C ARG A 56 -2.37 13.74 -4.33
N TYR A 57 -3.24 13.47 -3.37
CA TYR A 57 -3.64 14.47 -2.37
C TYR A 57 -3.19 14.16 -0.94
N ILE A 58 -2.71 12.95 -0.65
CA ILE A 58 -2.23 12.55 0.68
C ILE A 58 -0.70 12.38 0.64
N THR A 59 0.01 13.50 0.55
CA THR A 59 1.47 13.55 0.35
C THR A 59 2.31 13.12 1.57
N GLY A 60 1.68 12.93 2.73
CA GLY A 60 2.35 12.51 3.97
C GLY A 60 2.37 11.00 4.23
N ARG A 61 1.91 10.19 3.27
CA ARG A 61 1.82 8.72 3.38
C ARG A 61 2.32 8.06 2.10
N PHE A 62 2.65 6.79 2.20
CA PHE A 62 3.04 5.96 1.06
C PHE A 62 1.93 4.98 0.72
N LEU A 63 1.89 4.57 -0.55
CA LEU A 63 1.09 3.43 -0.97
C LEU A 63 1.62 2.14 -0.30
N PRO A 64 0.74 1.16 -0.05
CA PRO A 64 1.05 -0.03 0.74
C PRO A 64 1.84 -1.11 0.00
#